data_AF-A0A8S0W6E7-F1
#
_entry.id   AF-A0A8S0W6E7-F1
#
_cell.length_a   1.000
_cell.length_b   1.000
_cell.length_c   1.000
_cell.angle_alpha   90.00
_cell.angle_beta   90.00
_cell.angle_gamma   90.00
#
_symmetry.space_group_name_H-M   'P 1'
#
loop_
_entity.id
_entity.type
_entity.pdbx_description
1 polymer ?
#
loop_
_entity_poly.entity_id
_entity_poly.type
_entity_poly.pdbx_seq_one_letter_code
_entity_poly.pdbx_strand_id
1 'polypeptide(L)'
;MEVDERVHTLTESFEPFAPEARPGDRLLDRYVDHLHFDERDPTQDRCPYLDELIAKARADPLTVLAATDGSVPQSNQYQAALAAIIYKGHCELKRTCYVSGRVTTPDVELNAISSAVRLAVKQANCQHIMAFSLSVCRVLQEWFEADDFHRITFVYVPSALWWDIHGEAHKYVTELKVRVGLQKTDNSIDTLRSRAAHSVLDLWNSTFQDPTYRGSEFLELQQPDRRPLQPSGARWQPARYLQAHTLRGLGTK
;
A
#
# COMPACT_ATOMS: atom_id res chain seq x y z
N MET A 1 32.11 11.19 4.75
CA MET A 1 32.74 12.42 4.21
C MET A 1 33.50 12.05 2.95
N GLU A 2 32.79 11.65 1.89
CA GLU A 2 33.35 11.21 0.59
C GLU A 2 32.23 11.25 -0.48
N VAL A 3 30.97 11.07 -0.03
CA VAL A 3 29.75 11.29 -0.84
C VAL A 3 29.62 12.76 -1.25
N ASP A 4 29.82 13.71 -0.32
CA ASP A 4 29.66 15.15 -0.61
C ASP A 4 30.64 15.66 -1.66
N GLU A 5 31.87 15.11 -1.73
CA GLU A 5 32.90 15.52 -2.72
C GLU A 5 32.59 15.06 -4.15
N ARG A 6 31.66 14.12 -4.33
CA ARG A 6 31.30 13.57 -5.65
C ARG A 6 29.90 13.95 -6.10
N VAL A 7 29.11 14.64 -5.27
CA VAL A 7 27.79 15.17 -5.64
C VAL A 7 27.89 16.13 -6.84
N HIS A 8 28.97 16.92 -6.92
CA HIS A 8 29.20 17.86 -8.01
C HIS A 8 29.61 17.19 -9.34
N THR A 9 29.96 15.90 -9.32
CA THR A 9 30.27 15.10 -10.52
C THR A 9 29.08 14.33 -11.08
N LEU A 10 27.91 14.41 -10.44
CA LEU A 10 26.67 13.81 -10.96
C LEU A 10 26.11 14.72 -12.07
N THR A 11 26.19 14.25 -13.32
CA THR A 11 25.64 14.96 -14.49
C THR A 11 24.12 14.83 -14.63
N GLU A 12 23.52 13.95 -13.84
CA GLU A 12 22.09 13.67 -13.87
C GLU A 12 21.47 14.06 -12.53
N SER A 13 20.54 15.02 -12.57
CA SER A 13 19.69 15.33 -11.42
C SER A 13 18.72 14.17 -11.23
N PHE A 14 18.90 13.41 -10.15
CA PHE A 14 17.92 12.42 -9.71
C PHE A 14 16.96 13.11 -8.74
N GLU A 15 15.72 13.34 -9.16
CA GLU A 15 14.64 13.72 -8.23
C GLU A 15 14.00 12.45 -7.67
N PRO A 16 14.36 11.99 -6.45
CA PRO A 16 13.85 10.74 -5.88
C PRO A 16 12.35 10.79 -5.57
N PHE A 17 11.77 11.99 -5.51
CA PHE A 17 10.39 12.21 -5.14
C PHE A 17 9.71 13.04 -6.22
N ALA A 18 8.60 12.52 -6.73
CA ALA A 18 7.70 13.32 -7.54
C ALA A 18 7.29 14.58 -6.77
N PRO A 19 7.05 15.73 -7.43
CA PRO A 19 6.64 16.96 -6.77
C PRO A 19 5.49 16.76 -5.77
N GLU A 20 4.53 15.90 -6.11
CA GLU A 20 3.36 15.56 -5.29
C GLU A 20 3.68 14.76 -4.01
N ALA A 21 4.92 14.28 -3.85
CA ALA A 21 5.38 13.61 -2.63
C ALA A 21 6.13 14.55 -1.67
N ARG A 22 6.38 15.81 -2.08
CA ARG A 22 7.05 16.82 -1.26
C ARG A 22 6.10 17.31 -0.15
N PRO A 23 6.56 17.47 1.11
CA PRO A 23 5.74 18.07 2.16
C PRO A 23 5.14 19.42 1.72
N GLY A 24 3.84 19.62 1.95
CA GLY A 24 3.07 20.77 1.48
C GLY A 24 2.34 20.53 0.16
N ASP A 25 2.88 19.64 -0.69
CA ASP A 25 2.31 19.29 -1.99
C ASP A 25 1.60 17.93 -1.99
N ARG A 26 1.67 17.18 -0.88
CA ARG A 26 0.99 15.89 -0.76
C ARG A 26 -0.51 16.10 -0.71
N LEU A 27 -1.23 15.12 -1.21
CA LEU A 27 -2.69 15.08 -1.11
C LEU A 27 -3.21 15.26 0.31
N LEU A 28 -2.56 14.60 1.28
CA LEU A 28 -2.91 14.73 2.69
C LEU A 28 -2.62 16.13 3.23
N ASP A 29 -1.67 16.85 2.65
CA ASP A 29 -1.33 18.21 3.07
C ASP A 29 -2.33 19.23 2.49
N ARG A 30 -2.83 18.99 1.26
CA ARG A 30 -3.68 19.94 0.52
C ARG A 30 -5.19 19.67 0.63
N TYR A 31 -5.60 18.42 0.80
CA TYR A 31 -6.99 17.98 0.68
C TYR A 31 -7.42 17.10 1.86
N VAL A 32 -6.89 17.38 3.06
CA VAL A 32 -7.21 16.61 4.27
C VAL A 32 -8.71 16.50 4.53
N ASP A 33 -9.47 17.57 4.24
CA ASP A 33 -10.92 17.60 4.46
C ASP A 33 -11.72 16.77 3.44
N HIS A 34 -11.09 16.36 2.33
CA HIS A 34 -11.70 15.57 1.26
C HIS A 34 -11.33 14.08 1.36
N LEU A 35 -10.33 13.75 2.19
CA LEU A 35 -9.77 12.41 2.35
C LEU A 35 -10.17 11.85 3.71
N HIS A 36 -10.95 10.77 3.71
CA HIS A 36 -11.35 10.10 4.94
C HIS A 36 -10.85 8.65 4.95
N PHE A 37 -10.28 8.25 6.07
CA PHE A 37 -9.85 6.88 6.32
C PHE A 37 -10.72 6.33 7.45
N ASP A 38 -11.30 5.16 7.25
CA ASP A 38 -12.00 4.48 8.34
C ASP A 38 -10.97 3.88 9.31
N GLU A 39 -10.80 4.55 10.45
CA GLU A 39 -9.80 4.23 11.48
C GLU A 39 -10.24 3.09 12.43
N ARG A 40 -11.39 2.46 12.17
CA ARG A 40 -11.92 1.39 13.04
C ARG A 40 -11.00 0.19 13.08
N ASP A 41 -10.93 -0.43 14.26
CA ASP A 41 -10.11 -1.61 14.51
C ASP A 41 -10.49 -2.75 13.55
N PRO A 42 -9.56 -3.22 12.70
CA PRO A 42 -9.81 -4.32 11.77
C PRO A 42 -10.01 -5.68 12.43
N THR A 43 -9.69 -5.82 13.73
CA THR A 43 -9.77 -7.10 14.46
C THR A 43 -11.16 -7.38 15.04
N GLN A 44 -12.05 -6.39 15.06
CA GLN A 44 -13.43 -6.54 15.52
C GLN A 44 -14.32 -7.16 14.44
N ASP A 45 -15.47 -7.68 14.84
CA ASP A 45 -16.52 -8.03 13.86
C ASP A 45 -17.06 -6.75 13.21
N ARG A 46 -16.72 -6.58 11.94
CA ARG A 46 -17.02 -5.37 11.17
C ARG A 46 -18.24 -5.52 10.28
N CYS A 47 -18.77 -6.73 10.10
CA CYS A 47 -19.88 -6.98 9.16
C CYS A 47 -21.09 -6.07 9.44
N PRO A 48 -21.61 -5.92 10.68
CA PRO A 48 -22.77 -5.08 10.93
C PRO A 48 -22.54 -3.61 10.58
N TYR A 49 -21.32 -3.11 10.83
CA TYR A 49 -20.95 -1.75 10.47
C TYR A 49 -20.83 -1.58 8.95
N LEU A 50 -20.13 -2.49 8.29
CA LEU A 50 -19.93 -2.43 6.84
C LEU A 50 -21.29 -2.51 6.11
N ASP A 51 -22.22 -3.32 6.61
CA ASP A 51 -23.60 -3.42 6.12
C ASP A 51 -24.35 -2.09 6.25
N GLU A 52 -24.24 -1.42 7.40
CA GLU A 52 -24.84 -0.11 7.60
C GLU A 52 -24.21 0.96 6.70
N LEU A 53 -22.87 0.92 6.57
CA LEU A 53 -22.12 1.87 5.77
C LEU A 53 -22.49 1.75 4.29
N ILE A 54 -22.54 0.53 3.76
CA ILE A 54 -22.90 0.31 2.36
C ILE A 54 -24.37 0.59 2.11
N ALA A 55 -25.28 0.33 3.06
CA ALA A 55 -26.68 0.70 2.93
C ALA A 55 -26.84 2.23 2.77
N LYS A 56 -26.12 3.01 3.58
CA LYS A 56 -26.08 4.48 3.48
C LYS A 56 -25.51 4.95 2.14
N ALA A 57 -24.37 4.38 1.74
CA ALA A 57 -23.72 4.72 0.48
C ALA A 57 -24.57 4.36 -0.76
N ARG A 58 -25.28 3.22 -0.72
CA ARG A 58 -26.19 2.81 -1.80
C ARG A 58 -27.43 3.72 -1.89
N ALA A 59 -27.86 4.31 -0.78
CA ALA A 59 -29.00 5.23 -0.76
C ALA A 59 -28.66 6.62 -1.32
N ASP A 60 -27.39 7.01 -1.34
CA ASP A 60 -26.95 8.30 -1.84
C ASP A 60 -26.69 8.27 -3.37
N PRO A 61 -27.46 9.00 -4.19
CA PRO A 61 -27.30 9.04 -5.64
C PRO A 61 -26.00 9.74 -6.10
N LEU A 62 -25.25 10.38 -5.20
CA LEU A 62 -23.99 11.06 -5.50
C LEU A 62 -22.77 10.23 -5.12
N THR A 63 -22.99 9.07 -4.47
CA THR A 63 -21.95 8.14 -4.06
C THR A 63 -21.72 7.05 -5.11
N VAL A 64 -20.44 6.81 -5.41
CA VAL A 64 -19.95 5.65 -6.16
C VAL A 64 -19.19 4.73 -5.21
N LEU A 65 -19.62 3.47 -5.17
CA LEU A 65 -18.97 2.41 -4.42
C LEU A 65 -17.92 1.74 -5.30
N ALA A 66 -16.74 1.49 -4.74
CA ALA A 66 -15.60 0.92 -5.45
C ALA A 66 -15.01 -0.25 -4.66
N ALA A 67 -15.33 -1.48 -5.07
CA ALA A 67 -14.69 -2.68 -4.55
C ALA A 67 -13.39 -2.97 -5.31
N THR A 68 -12.32 -3.24 -4.57
CA THR A 68 -10.98 -3.44 -5.11
C THR A 68 -10.33 -4.62 -4.43
N ASP A 69 -9.62 -5.45 -5.19
CA ASP A 69 -8.75 -6.45 -4.59
C ASP A 69 -7.55 -6.75 -5.48
N GLY A 70 -6.45 -7.17 -4.85
CA GLY A 70 -5.21 -7.57 -5.48
C GLY A 70 -4.83 -9.00 -5.09
N SER A 71 -4.50 -9.82 -6.07
CA SER A 71 -4.07 -11.20 -5.85
C SER A 71 -2.64 -11.40 -6.34
N VAL A 72 -1.78 -11.89 -5.44
CA VAL A 72 -0.45 -12.39 -5.78
C VAL A 72 -0.46 -13.91 -5.65
N PRO A 73 -0.30 -14.67 -6.74
CA PRO A 73 -0.25 -16.12 -6.69
C PRO A 73 0.93 -16.61 -5.86
N GLN A 74 0.72 -17.64 -5.05
CA GLN A 74 1.81 -18.34 -4.34
C GLN A 74 2.83 -18.98 -5.29
N SER A 75 2.37 -19.36 -6.49
CA SER A 75 3.22 -19.92 -7.52
C SER A 75 3.79 -18.81 -8.41
N ASN A 76 5.12 -18.75 -8.47
CA ASN A 76 5.88 -17.84 -9.35
C ASN A 76 5.64 -18.04 -10.86
N GLN A 77 4.84 -19.05 -11.24
CA GLN A 77 4.44 -19.29 -12.63
C GLN A 77 3.30 -18.37 -13.09
N TYR A 78 2.61 -17.70 -12.17
CA TYR A 78 1.46 -16.85 -12.48
C TYR A 78 1.74 -15.39 -12.15
N GLN A 79 1.15 -14.51 -12.93
CA GLN A 79 1.20 -13.07 -12.72
C GLN A 79 0.26 -12.67 -11.59
N ALA A 80 0.64 -11.65 -10.83
CA ALA A 80 -0.29 -10.95 -9.97
C ALA A 80 -1.41 -10.32 -10.81
N ALA A 81 -2.60 -10.25 -10.23
CA ALA A 81 -3.79 -9.71 -10.86
C ALA A 81 -4.50 -8.77 -9.90
N LEU A 82 -5.26 -7.84 -10.45
CA LEU A 82 -6.07 -6.89 -9.71
C LEU A 82 -7.49 -6.87 -10.25
N ALA A 83 -8.45 -6.56 -9.39
CA ALA A 83 -9.82 -6.29 -9.76
C ALA A 83 -10.27 -4.93 -9.22
N ALA A 84 -11.10 -4.27 -10.01
CA ALA A 84 -11.87 -3.10 -9.61
C ALA A 84 -13.29 -3.23 -10.14
N ILE A 85 -14.27 -3.10 -9.24
CA ILE A 85 -15.69 -3.12 -9.55
C ILE A 85 -16.33 -1.88 -8.96
N ILE A 86 -17.04 -1.11 -9.79
CA ILE A 86 -17.73 0.12 -9.36
C ILE A 86 -19.24 -0.05 -9.44
N TYR A 87 -19.93 0.47 -8.44
CA TYR A 87 -21.38 0.43 -8.31
C TYR A 87 -21.95 1.84 -8.05
N LYS A 88 -23.19 2.04 -8.47
CA LYS A 88 -24.01 3.20 -8.08
C LYS A 88 -25.35 2.68 -7.58
N GLY A 89 -25.64 2.95 -6.31
CA GLY A 89 -26.71 2.22 -5.61
C GLY A 89 -26.47 0.71 -5.67
N HIS A 90 -27.48 -0.04 -6.11
CA HIS A 90 -27.38 -1.50 -6.29
C HIS A 90 -26.90 -1.94 -7.69
N CYS A 91 -26.64 -1.00 -8.59
CA CYS A 91 -26.28 -1.31 -9.98
C CYS A 91 -24.76 -1.34 -10.15
N GLU A 92 -24.23 -2.46 -10.65
CA GLU A 92 -22.85 -2.53 -11.15
C GLU A 92 -22.74 -1.65 -12.40
N LEU A 93 -21.84 -0.68 -12.39
CA LEU A 93 -21.58 0.19 -13.53
C LEU A 93 -20.48 -0.37 -14.42
N LYS A 94 -19.42 -0.91 -13.80
CA LYS A 94 -18.27 -1.45 -14.51
C LYS A 94 -17.46 -2.38 -13.63
N ARG A 95 -16.89 -3.40 -14.26
CA ARG A 95 -15.97 -4.37 -13.69
C ARG A 95 -14.75 -4.50 -14.59
N THR A 96 -13.57 -4.55 -13.99
CA THR A 96 -12.30 -4.72 -14.70
C THR A 96 -11.37 -5.64 -13.94
N CYS A 97 -10.61 -6.45 -14.66
CA CYS A 97 -9.55 -7.29 -14.12
C CYS A 97 -8.32 -7.15 -15.01
N TYR A 98 -7.17 -6.87 -14.41
CA TYR A 98 -5.91 -6.68 -15.11
C TYR A 98 -4.81 -7.53 -14.50
N VAL A 99 -3.85 -7.92 -15.32
CA VAL A 99 -2.59 -8.53 -14.84
C VAL A 99 -1.57 -7.43 -14.57
N SER A 100 -0.79 -7.60 -13.49
CA SER A 100 0.23 -6.65 -13.06
C SER A 100 1.64 -7.24 -13.15
N GLY A 101 1.80 -8.41 -13.78
CA GLY A 101 3.10 -9.07 -13.90
C GLY A 101 3.58 -9.63 -12.57
N ARG A 102 4.88 -9.50 -12.28
CA ARG A 102 5.44 -9.84 -10.97
C ARG A 102 5.59 -8.57 -10.14
N VAL A 103 4.73 -8.45 -9.14
CA VAL A 103 4.67 -7.32 -8.23
C VAL A 103 4.38 -7.83 -6.83
N THR A 104 4.70 -7.03 -5.82
CA THR A 104 4.43 -7.38 -4.43
C THR A 104 2.94 -7.25 -4.10
N THR A 105 2.50 -7.81 -2.98
CA THR A 105 1.12 -7.66 -2.51
C THR A 105 0.71 -6.19 -2.36
N PRO A 106 1.52 -5.32 -1.72
CA PRO A 106 1.23 -3.90 -1.71
C PRO A 106 1.07 -3.34 -3.13
N ASP A 107 2.03 -3.57 -4.04
CA ASP A 107 1.97 -3.02 -5.40
C ASP A 107 0.68 -3.37 -6.16
N VAL A 108 0.19 -4.62 -6.03
CA VAL A 108 -1.03 -5.04 -6.73
C VAL A 108 -2.29 -4.46 -6.10
N GLU A 109 -2.32 -4.32 -4.76
CA GLU A 109 -3.38 -3.61 -4.05
C GLU A 109 -3.42 -2.15 -4.51
N LEU A 110 -2.25 -1.47 -4.52
CA LEU A 110 -2.12 -0.08 -4.97
C LEU A 110 -2.71 0.12 -6.39
N ASN A 111 -2.39 -0.81 -7.31
CA ASN A 111 -2.89 -0.77 -8.69
C ASN A 111 -4.40 -1.05 -8.79
N ALA A 112 -4.96 -1.91 -7.94
CA ALA A 112 -6.39 -2.18 -7.90
C ALA A 112 -7.19 -0.90 -7.61
N ILE A 113 -6.72 -0.12 -6.66
CA ILE A 113 -7.38 1.11 -6.22
C ILE A 113 -7.22 2.22 -7.23
N SER A 114 -6.01 2.36 -7.80
CA SER A 114 -5.76 3.27 -8.92
C SER A 114 -6.72 3.00 -10.07
N SER A 115 -6.99 1.73 -10.36
CA SER A 115 -7.97 1.34 -11.36
C SER A 115 -9.40 1.75 -10.96
N ALA A 116 -9.81 1.49 -9.72
CA ALA A 116 -11.14 1.86 -9.26
C ALA A 116 -11.41 3.36 -9.23
N VAL A 117 -10.48 4.17 -8.69
CA VAL A 117 -10.62 5.64 -8.69
C VAL A 117 -10.68 6.17 -10.11
N ARG A 118 -9.81 5.69 -11.03
CA ARG A 118 -9.86 6.07 -12.45
C ARG A 118 -11.19 5.74 -13.12
N LEU A 119 -11.86 4.67 -12.70
CA LEU A 119 -13.19 4.31 -13.19
C LEU A 119 -14.28 5.18 -12.56
N ALA A 120 -14.16 5.49 -11.27
CA ALA A 120 -15.13 6.27 -10.50
C ALA A 120 -15.16 7.75 -10.89
N VAL A 121 -13.99 8.41 -11.06
CA VAL A 121 -13.92 9.82 -11.47
C VAL A 121 -14.47 10.07 -12.88
N LYS A 122 -14.61 9.03 -13.71
CA LYS A 122 -15.23 9.10 -15.04
C LYS A 122 -16.76 9.03 -15.00
N GLN A 123 -17.37 8.76 -13.84
CA GLN A 123 -18.82 8.68 -13.72
C GLN A 123 -19.42 10.08 -13.63
N ALA A 124 -20.46 10.33 -14.41
CA ALA A 124 -21.20 11.60 -14.32
C ALA A 124 -21.89 11.73 -12.94
N ASN A 125 -21.84 12.93 -12.37
CA ASN A 125 -22.45 13.27 -11.08
C ASN A 125 -21.95 12.36 -9.94
N CYS A 126 -20.63 12.15 -9.87
CA CYS A 126 -19.95 11.48 -8.77
C CYS A 126 -19.35 12.54 -7.85
N GLN A 127 -19.89 12.69 -6.63
CA GLN A 127 -19.32 13.59 -5.63
C GLN A 127 -18.62 12.85 -4.50
N HIS A 128 -18.99 11.60 -4.24
CA HIS A 128 -18.38 10.80 -3.19
C HIS A 128 -17.92 9.45 -3.75
N ILE A 129 -16.65 9.11 -3.56
CA ILE A 129 -16.11 7.78 -3.86
C ILE A 129 -15.88 7.05 -2.53
N MET A 130 -16.40 5.84 -2.40
CA MET A 130 -16.08 4.97 -1.27
C MET A 130 -15.31 3.75 -1.77
N ALA A 131 -14.03 3.67 -1.43
CA ALA A 131 -13.11 2.63 -1.90
C ALA A 131 -12.63 1.76 -0.72
N PHE A 132 -12.41 0.46 -0.95
CA PHE A 132 -12.07 -0.46 0.15
C PHE A 132 -10.56 -0.76 0.31
N SER A 133 -9.68 -0.01 -0.37
CA SER A 133 -8.22 -0.13 -0.27
C SER A 133 -7.49 1.17 -0.67
N LEU A 134 -6.19 1.36 -0.31
CA LEU A 134 -5.48 2.67 -0.30
C LEU A 134 -4.35 2.92 -1.33
N SER A 135 -4.52 3.86 -2.30
CA SER A 135 -3.47 4.72 -2.94
C SER A 135 -3.79 5.27 -4.37
N VAL A 136 -4.12 6.56 -4.56
CA VAL A 136 -4.27 7.15 -5.92
C VAL A 136 -3.97 8.66 -6.01
N CYS A 137 -2.70 9.08 -5.92
CA CYS A 137 -2.46 10.50 -5.65
C CYS A 137 -2.85 11.48 -6.77
N ARG A 138 -2.37 11.26 -8.00
CA ARG A 138 -2.52 12.29 -9.04
C ARG A 138 -3.94 12.44 -9.57
N VAL A 139 -4.68 11.34 -9.69
CA VAL A 139 -6.07 11.35 -10.19
C VAL A 139 -7.01 12.02 -9.19
N LEU A 140 -6.77 11.83 -7.89
CA LEU A 140 -7.57 12.45 -6.85
C LEU A 140 -7.33 13.96 -6.77
N GLN A 141 -6.10 14.41 -7.01
CA GLN A 141 -5.81 15.84 -7.03
C GLN A 141 -6.60 16.57 -8.11
N GLU A 142 -6.53 16.11 -9.37
CA GLU A 142 -7.30 16.72 -10.47
C GLU A 142 -8.81 16.67 -10.22
N TRP A 143 -9.28 15.61 -9.56
CA TRP A 143 -10.69 15.47 -9.20
C TRP A 143 -11.10 16.44 -8.09
N PHE A 144 -10.33 16.56 -7.01
CA PHE A 144 -10.62 17.51 -5.92
C PHE A 144 -10.56 18.97 -6.38
N GLU A 145 -9.65 19.32 -7.29
CA GLU A 145 -9.56 20.67 -7.85
C GLU A 145 -10.80 21.05 -8.70
N ALA A 146 -11.59 20.08 -9.16
CA ALA A 146 -12.74 20.32 -10.00
C ALA A 146 -14.02 20.69 -9.23
N ASP A 147 -14.18 20.25 -7.98
CA ASP A 147 -15.36 20.53 -7.14
C ASP A 147 -15.02 20.35 -5.64
N ASP A 148 -15.31 21.38 -4.84
CA ASP A 148 -15.09 21.36 -3.38
C ASP A 148 -15.96 20.32 -2.65
N PHE A 149 -17.04 19.83 -3.29
CA PHE A 149 -17.89 18.77 -2.74
C PHE A 149 -17.32 17.37 -2.96
N HIS A 150 -16.26 17.21 -3.77
CA HIS A 150 -15.66 15.91 -4.03
C HIS A 150 -15.00 15.35 -2.78
N ARG A 151 -15.35 14.10 -2.43
CA ARG A 151 -14.83 13.39 -1.25
C ARG A 151 -14.50 11.96 -1.58
N ILE A 152 -13.48 11.40 -0.94
CA ILE A 152 -13.19 9.97 -0.97
C ILE A 152 -13.09 9.41 0.44
N THR A 153 -13.71 8.25 0.65
CA THR A 153 -13.61 7.50 1.90
C THR A 153 -13.00 6.14 1.64
N PHE A 154 -11.92 5.84 2.35
CA PHE A 154 -11.25 4.57 2.29
C PHE A 154 -11.67 3.69 3.47
N VAL A 155 -12.17 2.49 3.17
CA VAL A 155 -12.75 1.57 4.16
C VAL A 155 -12.02 0.24 4.10
N TYR A 156 -11.19 -0.06 5.08
CA TYR A 156 -10.48 -1.34 5.09
C TYR A 156 -11.43 -2.52 5.38
N VAL A 157 -11.42 -3.57 4.55
CA VAL A 157 -12.13 -4.82 4.82
C VAL A 157 -11.12 -5.95 5.02
N PRO A 158 -11.07 -6.58 6.20
CA PRO A 158 -10.24 -7.76 6.39
C PRO A 158 -10.59 -8.87 5.41
N SER A 159 -9.59 -9.42 4.72
CA SER A 159 -9.78 -10.46 3.69
C SER A 159 -10.45 -11.73 4.22
N ALA A 160 -10.33 -12.02 5.52
CA ALA A 160 -10.99 -13.15 6.17
C ALA A 160 -12.53 -13.04 6.19
N LEU A 161 -13.10 -11.84 6.02
CA LEU A 161 -14.55 -11.64 6.10
C LEU A 161 -15.29 -12.04 4.82
N TRP A 162 -14.63 -12.07 3.66
CA TRP A 162 -15.27 -12.37 2.37
C TRP A 162 -16.58 -11.58 2.15
N TRP A 163 -16.59 -10.32 2.58
CA TRP A 163 -17.81 -9.54 2.79
C TRP A 163 -18.29 -8.82 1.51
N ASP A 164 -19.57 -9.01 1.18
CA ASP A 164 -20.34 -8.35 0.09
C ASP A 164 -19.53 -8.05 -1.20
N ILE A 165 -19.55 -6.81 -1.70
CA ILE A 165 -18.90 -6.38 -2.93
C ILE A 165 -17.36 -6.57 -2.90
N HIS A 166 -16.75 -6.55 -1.71
CA HIS A 166 -15.33 -6.86 -1.56
C HIS A 166 -15.05 -8.36 -1.79
N GLY A 167 -15.92 -9.24 -1.29
CA GLY A 167 -15.89 -10.68 -1.60
C GLY A 167 -16.05 -10.95 -3.10
N GLU A 168 -16.89 -10.18 -3.80
CA GLU A 168 -17.01 -10.27 -5.26
C GLU A 168 -15.72 -9.88 -5.98
N ALA A 169 -15.07 -8.78 -5.58
CA ALA A 169 -13.79 -8.36 -6.14
C ALA A 169 -12.69 -9.42 -5.89
N HIS A 170 -12.64 -9.98 -4.68
CA HIS A 170 -11.71 -11.05 -4.31
C HIS A 170 -11.90 -12.30 -5.15
N LYS A 171 -13.14 -12.77 -5.31
CA LYS A 171 -13.46 -13.90 -6.18
C LYS A 171 -13.07 -13.61 -7.63
N TYR A 172 -13.40 -12.42 -8.12
CA TYR A 172 -13.17 -12.05 -9.51
C TYR A 172 -11.67 -11.99 -9.88
N VAL A 173 -10.82 -11.52 -8.96
CA VAL A 173 -9.37 -11.48 -9.21
C VAL A 173 -8.70 -12.84 -9.03
N THR A 174 -9.13 -13.64 -8.05
CA THR A 174 -8.51 -14.96 -7.76
C THR A 174 -8.83 -16.03 -8.81
N GLU A 175 -9.93 -15.88 -9.55
CA GLU A 175 -10.27 -16.73 -10.69
C GLU A 175 -9.34 -16.48 -11.90
N LEU A 176 -8.75 -15.29 -12.02
CA LEU A 176 -7.85 -14.96 -13.13
C LEU A 176 -6.46 -15.58 -12.93
N LYS A 177 -6.11 -16.57 -13.76
CA LYS A 177 -4.79 -17.21 -13.77
C LYS A 177 -4.09 -16.97 -15.10
N VAL A 178 -3.16 -16.02 -15.12
CA VAL A 178 -2.33 -15.73 -16.30
C VAL A 178 -0.90 -16.15 -16.01
N ARG A 179 -0.31 -16.98 -16.87
CA ARG A 179 1.08 -17.42 -16.70
C ARG A 179 2.05 -16.26 -16.96
N VAL A 180 3.12 -16.22 -16.17
CA VAL A 180 4.34 -15.50 -16.55
C VAL A 180 4.94 -16.26 -17.72
N GLY A 181 5.42 -15.57 -18.76
CA GLY A 181 6.12 -16.21 -19.88
C GLY A 181 7.21 -17.18 -19.37
N LEU A 182 7.45 -18.26 -20.10
CA LEU A 182 8.29 -19.40 -19.65
C LEU A 182 9.73 -19.02 -19.28
N GLN A 183 10.22 -17.86 -19.69
CA GLN A 183 11.50 -17.33 -19.24
C GLN A 183 11.31 -16.48 -17.97
N LYS A 184 11.87 -16.96 -16.85
CA LYS A 184 12.41 -16.03 -15.85
C LYS A 184 13.48 -15.22 -16.58
N THR A 185 13.13 -14.03 -17.03
CA THR A 185 14.14 -13.12 -17.53
C THR A 185 14.89 -12.60 -16.30
N ASP A 186 16.21 -12.76 -16.29
CA ASP A 186 17.10 -12.11 -15.30
C ASP A 186 16.97 -10.58 -15.34
N ASN A 187 16.27 -10.08 -16.35
CA ASN A 187 16.00 -8.68 -16.65
C ASN A 187 14.56 -8.25 -16.27
N SER A 188 13.75 -9.11 -15.64
CA SER A 188 12.44 -8.69 -15.14
C SER A 188 12.62 -7.66 -14.01
N ILE A 189 11.76 -6.64 -13.94
CA ILE A 189 11.88 -5.58 -12.93
C ILE A 189 11.85 -6.13 -11.50
N ASP A 190 11.10 -7.21 -11.27
CA ASP A 190 11.03 -7.93 -10.00
C ASP A 190 12.36 -8.65 -9.68
N THR A 191 12.96 -9.31 -10.67
CA THR A 191 14.30 -9.92 -10.52
C THR A 191 15.35 -8.86 -10.22
N LEU A 192 15.30 -7.71 -10.91
CA LEU A 192 16.24 -6.60 -10.72
C LEU A 192 16.06 -5.92 -9.36
N ARG A 193 14.81 -5.67 -8.93
CA ARG A 193 14.49 -5.14 -7.60
C ARG A 193 14.92 -6.10 -6.51
N SER A 194 14.61 -7.38 -6.66
CA SER A 194 15.04 -8.42 -5.72
C SER A 194 16.56 -8.47 -5.65
N ARG A 195 17.27 -8.47 -6.78
CA ARG A 195 18.74 -8.48 -6.80
C ARG A 195 19.34 -7.25 -6.15
N ALA A 196 18.78 -6.06 -6.42
CA ALA A 196 19.22 -4.82 -5.78
C ALA A 196 19.00 -4.86 -4.26
N ALA A 197 17.82 -5.29 -3.80
CA ALA A 197 17.51 -5.42 -2.38
C ALA A 197 18.44 -6.43 -1.67
N HIS A 198 18.71 -7.58 -2.29
CA HIS A 198 19.67 -8.55 -1.75
C HIS A 198 21.08 -7.97 -1.72
N SER A 199 21.53 -7.31 -2.80
CA SER A 199 22.86 -6.70 -2.85
C SER A 199 23.06 -5.62 -1.79
N VAL A 200 22.03 -4.80 -1.52
CA VAL A 200 22.08 -3.78 -0.47
C VAL A 200 22.07 -4.43 0.91
N LEU A 201 21.26 -5.46 1.11
CA LEU A 201 21.20 -6.18 2.38
C LEU A 201 22.51 -6.92 2.68
N ASP A 202 23.13 -7.54 1.68
CA ASP A 202 24.41 -8.25 1.80
C ASP A 202 25.54 -7.26 2.11
N LEU A 203 25.58 -6.13 1.38
CA LEU A 203 26.54 -5.06 1.66
C LEU A 203 26.35 -4.54 3.09
N TRP A 204 25.11 -4.29 3.51
CA TRP A 204 24.83 -3.80 4.85
C TRP A 204 25.21 -4.82 5.93
N ASN A 205 24.86 -6.09 5.76
CA ASN A 205 25.26 -7.15 6.68
C ASN A 205 26.78 -7.28 6.77
N SER A 206 27.49 -7.15 5.64
CA SER A 206 28.96 -7.15 5.59
C SER A 206 29.54 -5.98 6.38
N THR A 207 29.09 -4.75 6.12
CA THR A 207 29.56 -3.55 6.83
C THR A 207 29.18 -3.59 8.31
N PHE A 208 28.00 -4.12 8.65
CA PHE A 208 27.56 -4.32 10.03
C PHE A 208 28.36 -5.39 10.77
N GLN A 209 29.19 -6.21 10.11
CA GLN A 209 30.15 -7.06 10.81
C GLN A 209 31.31 -6.26 11.43
N ASP A 210 31.61 -5.07 10.92
CA ASP A 210 32.66 -4.20 11.45
C ASP A 210 32.22 -3.54 12.77
N PRO A 211 32.89 -3.83 13.90
CA PRO A 211 32.56 -3.21 15.19
C PRO A 211 32.69 -1.69 15.21
N THR A 212 33.50 -1.10 14.32
CA THR A 212 33.68 0.36 14.23
C THR A 212 32.55 1.05 13.46
N TYR A 213 31.83 0.29 12.64
CA TYR A 213 30.62 0.75 11.94
C TYR A 213 29.36 0.62 12.80
N ARG A 214 29.35 -0.29 13.79
CA ARG A 214 28.26 -0.43 14.76
C ARG A 214 28.24 0.78 15.70
N GLY A 215 27.08 1.42 15.87
CA GLY A 215 26.91 2.52 16.84
C GLY A 215 27.39 3.90 16.38
N SER A 216 27.96 4.03 15.18
CA SER A 216 28.38 5.32 14.62
C SER A 216 27.23 6.07 13.93
N GLU A 217 26.54 5.39 13.01
CA GLU A 217 25.42 5.98 12.23
C GLU A 217 24.04 5.49 12.72
N PHE A 218 23.98 4.39 13.48
CA PHE A 218 22.72 3.78 13.94
C PHE A 218 22.85 3.15 15.33
N LEU A 219 21.74 3.14 16.10
CA LEU A 219 21.67 2.49 17.41
C LEU A 219 21.85 0.97 17.29
N GLU A 220 22.77 0.41 18.08
CA GLU A 220 22.96 -1.04 18.18
C GLU A 220 21.83 -1.66 19.02
N LEU A 221 20.90 -2.35 18.36
CA LEU A 221 19.86 -3.11 19.02
C LEU A 221 20.36 -4.52 19.35
N GLN A 222 20.10 -5.00 20.56
CA GLN A 222 20.48 -6.34 20.99
C GLN A 222 19.27 -7.27 21.06
N GLN A 223 19.49 -8.53 20.69
CA GLN A 223 18.57 -9.62 20.99
C GLN A 223 18.54 -9.89 22.51
N PRO A 224 17.53 -10.60 23.03
CA PRO A 224 17.45 -10.96 24.46
C PRO A 224 18.68 -11.72 24.99
N ASP A 225 19.44 -12.39 24.12
CA ASP A 225 20.68 -13.09 24.42
C ASP A 225 21.95 -12.21 24.33
N ARG A 226 21.77 -10.87 24.22
CA ARG A 226 22.81 -9.84 24.10
C ARG A 226 23.63 -9.88 22.80
N ARG A 227 23.17 -10.61 21.77
CA ARG A 227 23.80 -10.54 20.45
C ARG A 227 23.30 -9.34 19.65
N PRO A 228 24.13 -8.72 18.79
CA PRO A 228 23.67 -7.65 17.91
C PRO A 228 22.58 -8.16 16.97
N LEU A 229 21.46 -7.44 16.90
CA LEU A 229 20.38 -7.72 15.95
C LEU A 229 20.87 -7.37 14.54
N GLN A 230 20.95 -8.38 13.68
CA GLN A 230 21.41 -8.19 12.29
C GLN A 230 20.35 -7.43 11.47
N PRO A 231 20.77 -6.55 10.56
CA PRO A 231 19.89 -5.96 9.57
C PRO A 231 19.13 -7.03 8.78
N SER A 232 17.84 -6.80 8.53
CA SER A 232 17.03 -7.72 7.74
C SER A 232 16.15 -6.96 6.75
N GLY A 233 15.97 -7.52 5.55
CA GLY A 233 15.04 -6.98 4.55
C GLY A 233 13.57 -7.31 4.84
N ALA A 234 13.28 -8.10 5.87
CA ALA A 234 11.93 -8.46 6.25
C ALA A 234 11.29 -7.32 7.05
N ARG A 235 10.53 -6.48 6.35
CA ARG A 235 9.69 -5.39 6.89
C ARG A 235 10.49 -4.40 7.72
N TRP A 236 10.76 -3.23 7.13
CA TRP A 236 11.01 -2.01 7.90
C TRP A 236 9.80 -1.73 8.82
N GLN A 237 9.81 -2.30 10.03
CA GLN A 237 8.96 -1.90 11.14
C GLN A 237 9.86 -1.36 12.24
N PRO A 238 10.09 -0.04 12.30
CA PRO A 238 10.77 0.59 13.43
C PRO A 238 9.99 0.53 14.76
N ALA A 239 8.90 -0.24 14.87
CA ALA A 239 7.91 -0.07 15.95
C ALA A 239 7.45 -1.36 16.67
N ARG A 240 8.20 -2.48 16.64
CA ARG A 240 7.82 -3.69 17.40
C ARG A 240 8.80 -4.19 18.46
N TYR A 241 9.78 -3.37 18.87
CA TYR A 241 10.68 -3.70 19.98
C TYR A 241 10.72 -2.62 21.08
N LEU A 242 9.62 -1.90 21.31
CA LEU A 242 9.44 -0.99 22.45
C LEU A 242 8.35 -1.41 23.45
N GLN A 243 7.96 -2.69 23.46
CA GLN A 243 7.13 -3.25 24.52
C GLN A 243 7.60 -4.66 24.89
N ALA A 244 8.64 -4.73 25.72
CA ALA A 244 8.82 -5.80 26.71
C ALA A 244 10.08 -5.54 27.54
N HIS A 245 10.19 -4.43 28.26
CA HIS A 245 10.98 -4.32 29.52
C HIS A 245 10.74 -2.98 30.23
N THR A 246 9.46 -2.58 30.36
CA THR A 246 9.08 -1.56 31.34
C THR A 246 7.77 -2.03 31.97
N LEU A 247 7.87 -2.97 32.91
CA LEU A 247 6.87 -3.28 33.95
C LEU A 247 7.37 -4.52 34.73
N ARG A 248 8.40 -4.33 35.56
CA ARG A 248 8.69 -5.08 36.80
C ARG A 248 9.93 -4.46 37.46
N GLY A 249 9.69 -3.38 38.20
CA GLY A 249 10.74 -2.65 38.90
C GLY A 249 10.23 -1.51 39.77
N LEU A 250 8.97 -1.60 40.24
CA LEU A 250 8.49 -0.85 41.39
C LEU A 250 7.93 -1.87 42.38
N GLY A 251 8.87 -2.60 42.98
CA GLY A 251 8.66 -3.38 44.19
C GLY A 251 9.38 -2.66 45.31
N THR A 252 8.59 -2.10 46.21
CA THR A 252 8.95 -1.58 47.53
C THR A 252 10.06 -2.36 48.22
N LYS A 253 11.12 -1.65 48.60
CA LYS A 253 11.70 -1.68 49.96
C LYS A 253 12.21 -0.28 50.29
#